data_AF-A0A533SR98-F1
#
_entry.id   AF-A0A533SR98-F1
#
_cell.length_a   1.000
_cell.length_b   1.000
_cell.length_c   1.000
_cell.angle_alpha   90.00
_cell.angle_beta   90.00
_cell.angle_gamma   90.00
#
_symmetry.space_group_name_H-M   'P 1'
#
loop_
_entity.id
_entity.type
_entity.pdbx_description
1 polymer ?
#
loop_
_entity_poly.entity_id
_entity_poly.type
_entity_poly.pdbx_seq_one_letter_code
_entity_poly.pdbx_strand_id
1 'polypeptide(L)' 'MWRPGLPEILILLVIVLLLFGPGRIVKISKELGGSIKAFRDGLQPKAEDAKVETPEEDKP' A
#
# COMPACT_ATOMS: atom_id res chain seq x y z
N MET A 1 15.26 16.97 21.59
CA MET A 1 14.27 16.69 20.55
C MET A 1 14.68 15.40 19.85
N TRP A 2 13.94 14.31 20.04
CA TRP A 2 14.27 13.01 19.46
C TRP A 2 13.63 12.93 18.07
N ARG A 3 14.43 12.91 17.01
CA ARG A 3 13.98 12.65 15.64
C ARG A 3 14.73 11.42 15.17
N PRO A 4 14.12 10.22 15.14
CA PRO A 4 14.78 9.07 14.55
C PRO A 4 15.10 9.41 13.10
N GLY A 5 16.33 9.10 12.68
CA GLY A 5 16.73 9.28 11.30
C GLY A 5 16.04 8.26 10.40
N LEU A 6 16.19 8.47 9.10
CA LEU A 6 15.81 7.47 8.09
C LEU A 6 16.39 6.06 8.38
N PRO A 7 17.66 5.89 8.81
CA PRO A 7 18.19 4.55 9.08
C PRO A 7 17.52 3.87 10.29
N GLU A 8 17.22 4.59 11.37
CA GLU A 8 16.51 4.02 12.52
C GLU A 8 15.08 3.58 12.16
N ILE A 9 14.38 4.37 11.33
CA ILE A 9 13.03 4.02 10.84
C ILE A 9 13.07 2.75 9.98
N LEU A 10 14.08 2.61 9.11
CA LEU A 10 14.26 1.40 8.30
C LEU A 10 14.51 0.15 9.14
N ILE A 11 15.36 0.24 10.16
CA ILE A 11 15.63 -0.88 11.08
C ILE A 11 14.34 -1.30 11.80
N LEU A 12 13.56 -0.34 12.29
CA LEU A 12 12.28 -0.62 12.95
C LEU A 12 11.27 -1.26 11.99
N LEU A 13 11.22 -0.78 10.74
CA LEU A 13 10.39 -1.36 9.69
C LEU A 13 10.75 -2.83 9.43
N VAL A 14 12.05 -3.16 9.36
CA VAL A 14 12.52 -4.54 9.18
C VAL A 14 12.08 -5.42 10.36
N ILE A 15 12.18 -4.93 11.60
CA ILE A 15 11.73 -5.68 12.79
C ILE A 15 10.22 -5.97 12.70
N VAL A 16 9.42 -4.96 12.33
CA VAL A 16 7.96 -5.12 12.14
C VAL A 16 7.67 -6.14 11.04
N LEU A 17 8.39 -6.07 9.91
CA LEU A 17 8.25 -7.03 8.81
C LEU A 17 8.59 -8.46 9.23
N LEU A 18 9.59 -8.66 10.10
CA LEU A 18 9.94 -9.99 10.62
C LEU A 18 8.88 -10.54 11.59
N LEU A 19 8.31 -9.69 12.46
CA LEU A 19 7.28 -10.10 13.43
C LEU A 19 5.95 -10.46 12.77
N PHE A 20 5.50 -9.62 11.83
CA PHE A 20 4.21 -9.80 11.18
C PHE A 20 4.29 -10.62 9.89
N GLY A 21 5.48 -10.69 9.29
CA GLY A 21 5.72 -11.27 7.98
C GLY A 21 5.22 -10.35 6.85
N PRO A 22 5.89 -10.34 5.69
CA PRO A 22 5.47 -9.55 4.54
C PRO A 22 4.09 -9.98 4.02
N GLY A 23 3.77 -11.28 4.06
CA GLY A 23 2.50 -11.81 3.56
C GLY A 23 1.26 -11.28 4.29
N ARG A 24 1.34 -11.09 5.61
CA ARG A 24 0.21 -10.58 6.40
C ARG A 24 -0.03 -9.10 6.12
N ILE A 25 1.04 -8.32 6.00
CA ILE A 25 0.98 -6.89 5.69
C ILE A 25 0.43 -6.66 4.28
N VAL A 26 0.90 -7.44 3.29
CA VAL A 26 0.39 -7.37 1.90
C VAL A 26 -1.09 -7.76 1.81
N LYS A 27 -1.53 -8.78 2.57
CA LYS A 27 -2.94 -9.17 2.60
C LYS A 27 -3.84 -8.05 3.12
N ILE A 28 -3.46 -7.47 4.27
CA ILE A 28 -4.21 -6.37 4.91
C ILE A 28 -4.19 -5.12 4.02
N SER A 29 -3.04 -4.77 3.43
CA SER A 29 -2.93 -3.60 2.56
C SER A 29 -3.73 -3.75 1.27
N LYS A 30 -3.85 -4.97 0.72
CA LYS A 30 -4.70 -5.26 -0.44
C LYS A 30 -6.19 -5.08 -0.12
N GLU A 31 -6.63 -5.57 1.04
CA GLU A 31 -8.01 -5.43 1.52
C GLU A 31 -8.35 -3.94 1.82
N LEU A 32 -7.45 -3.24 2.51
CA LEU A 32 -7.58 -1.81 2.80
C LEU A 32 -7.47 -0.95 1.54
N GLY A 33 -6.55 -1.25 0.64
CA GLY A 33 -6.32 -0.52 -0.60
C GLY A 33 -7.52 -0.61 -1.55
N GLY A 34 -8.14 -1.79 -1.65
CA GLY A 34 -9.39 -1.97 -2.39
C GLY A 34 -10.53 -1.13 -1.81
N SER A 35 -10.64 -1.10 -0.47
CA SER A 35 -11.66 -0.30 0.23
C SER A 35 -11.45 1.20 0.04
N ILE A 36 -10.20 1.66 0.12
CA ILE A 36 -9.84 3.07 -0.13
C ILE A 36 -10.09 3.44 -1.59
N LYS A 37 -9.78 2.55 -2.54
CA LYS A 37 -10.07 2.77 -3.97
C LYS A 37 -11.57 2.93 -4.20
N ALA A 38 -12.39 2.00 -3.71
CA ALA A 38 -13.84 2.10 -3.81
C ALA A 38 -14.41 3.37 -3.14
N PHE A 39 -13.83 3.78 -2.01
CA PHE A 39 -14.21 5.02 -1.34
C PHE A 39 -13.86 6.25 -2.18
N ARG A 40 -12.66 6.29 -2.79
CA ARG A 40 -12.26 7.37 -3.70
C ARG A 40 -13.13 7.43 -4.94
N ASP A 41 -13.42 6.27 -5.55
CA ASP A 41 -14.25 6.16 -6.74
C ASP A 41 -15.70 6.59 -6.45
N GLY A 42 -16.23 6.29 -5.26
CA GLY A 42 -17.55 6.75 -4.83
C GLY A 42 -17.65 8.23 -4.46
N LEU A 43 -16.52 8.84 -4.06
CA LEU A 43 -16.42 10.29 -3.80
C LEU A 43 -16.12 11.12 -5.05
N GLN A 44 -15.63 10.51 -6.13
CA GLN A 44 -15.49 11.19 -7.42
C GLN A 44 -16.86 11.26 -8.11
N PRO A 45 -17.44 12.46 -8.30
CA PRO A 45 -18.63 12.60 -9.12
C PRO A 45 -18.27 12.21 -10.56
N LYS A 46 -19.08 11.32 -11.18
CA LYS A 46 -18.94 10.82 -12.56
C LYS A 46 -18.38 11.87 -13.52
N ALA A 47 -17.07 11.85 -13.71
CA ALA A 47 -16.38 12.47 -14.82
C ALA A 47 -15.25 11.53 -15.19
N GLU A 48 -15.61 10.62 -16.10
CA GLU A 48 -14.71 9.91 -17.00
C GLU A 48 -13.74 8.89 -16.37
N ASP A 49 -14.02 7.63 -16.72
CA ASP A 49 -13.11 6.52 -16.96
C ASP A 49 -11.61 6.86 -17.04
N ALA A 50 -10.97 7.12 -15.91
CA ALA A 50 -9.52 7.03 -15.78
C ALA A 50 -9.17 5.58 -15.48
N LYS A 51 -9.06 4.80 -16.55
CA LYS A 51 -8.42 3.49 -16.63
C LYS A 51 -7.10 3.51 -15.84
N VAL A 52 -7.12 3.09 -14.58
CA VAL A 52 -5.89 2.74 -13.86
C VAL A 52 -5.58 1.31 -14.26
N GLU A 53 -4.89 1.21 -15.40
CA GLU A 53 -4.17 0.03 -15.85
C GLU A 53 -3.27 -0.43 -14.70
N THR A 54 -3.58 -1.59 -14.13
CA THR A 54 -2.58 -2.41 -13.47
C THR A 54 -1.43 -2.60 -14.45
N PRO A 55 -0.18 -2.28 -14.10
CA PRO A 55 0.96 -2.78 -14.84
C PRO A 55 0.88 -4.29 -14.81
N GLU A 56 0.52 -4.85 -15.95
CA GLU A 56 0.77 -6.22 -16.35
C GLU A 56 2.30 -6.38 -16.29
N GLU A 57 2.80 -6.95 -15.19
CA GLU A 57 4.18 -7.44 -15.16
C GLU A 57 4.19 -8.79 -15.87
N ASP A 58 4.23 -8.66 -17.20
CA ASP A 58 4.86 -9.57 -18.13
C ASP A 58 6.19 -10.07 -17.54
N LYS A 59 6.30 -11.39 -17.37
CA LYS A 59 7.59 -12.04 -17.42
C LYS A 59 7.47 -13.41 -18.09
N PRO A 60 8.23 -13.67 -19.18
CA PRO A 60 8.37 -15.01 -19.76
C PRO A 60 9.14 -15.96 -18.83
#